data_AF-A0A2W4P6R9-F1
#
_entry.id   AF-A0A2W4P6R9-F1
#
_cell.length_a   1.000
_cell.length_b   1.000
_cell.length_c   1.000
_cell.angle_alpha   90.00
_cell.angle_beta   90.00
_cell.angle_gamma   90.00
#
_symmetry.space_group_name_H-M   'P 1'
#
loop_
_entity.id
_entity.type
_entity.pdbx_description
1 polymer ?
#
loop_
_entity_poly.entity_id
_entity_poly.type
_entity_poly.pdbx_seq_one_letter_code
_entity_poly.pdbx_strand_id
1 'polypeptide(L)'
;MNTRRSIVLVSGVVLLLMLGLAATLVAAQNDLRLNQRAHFGGDALYCVDSEGRPTTAFFPEGEGEFRLLNARGDIIWTVSGRRVLNQVERSQARGGQEVVVARGQGTYGPVTLSVYSNSPNFVRFVFSGYDEYGKRNQFSFPFCTPVLTSSEFSPPPLPTLTPTPSAPLVPTAVLGPVDGWYPATCIDYINNQPVSYFCWCQVEPSGGICPAVVLR
;
A
#
# COMPACT_ATOMS: atom_id res chain seq x y z
N MET A 1 -42.16 -51.66 29.29
CA MET A 1 -41.07 -50.82 28.74
C MET A 1 -41.33 -49.38 29.14
N ASN A 2 -40.37 -48.76 29.83
CA ASN A 2 -40.56 -47.53 30.61
C ASN A 2 -40.63 -46.27 29.73
N THR A 3 -41.85 -45.79 29.49
CA THR A 3 -42.17 -44.55 28.77
C THR A 3 -41.37 -43.34 29.26
N ARG A 4 -40.99 -43.32 30.54
CA ARG A 4 -40.16 -42.26 31.15
C ARG A 4 -38.71 -42.25 30.66
N ARG A 5 -38.11 -43.40 30.32
CA ARG A 5 -36.74 -43.48 29.79
C ARG A 5 -36.67 -42.95 28.35
N SER A 6 -37.70 -43.21 27.55
CA SER A 6 -37.79 -42.72 26.17
C SER A 6 -37.93 -41.20 26.10
N ILE A 7 -38.67 -40.59 27.04
CA ILE A 7 -38.85 -39.12 27.08
C ILE A 7 -37.53 -38.39 27.39
N VAL A 8 -36.74 -38.90 28.35
CA VAL A 8 -35.45 -38.27 28.73
C VAL A 8 -34.43 -38.34 27.58
N LEU A 9 -34.37 -39.46 26.86
CA LEU A 9 -33.46 -39.61 25.72
C LEU A 9 -33.83 -38.68 24.56
N VAL A 10 -35.12 -38.56 24.23
CA VAL A 10 -35.59 -37.69 23.15
C VAL A 10 -35.33 -36.22 23.49
N SER A 11 -35.62 -35.78 24.72
CA SER A 11 -35.33 -34.40 25.15
C SER A 11 -33.83 -34.08 25.15
N GLY A 12 -32.97 -35.04 25.52
CA GLY A 12 -31.52 -34.87 25.48
C GLY A 12 -30.97 -34.68 24.06
N VAL A 13 -31.46 -35.48 23.10
CA VAL A 13 -31.05 -35.38 21.68
C VAL A 13 -31.54 -34.07 21.04
N VAL A 14 -32.76 -33.64 21.33
CA VAL A 14 -33.30 -32.37 20.84
C VAL A 14 -32.51 -31.18 21.38
N LEU A 15 -32.14 -31.19 22.66
CA LEU A 15 -31.32 -30.13 23.26
C LEU A 15 -29.91 -30.07 22.64
N LEU A 16 -29.29 -31.22 22.37
CA LEU A 16 -28.00 -31.33 21.67
C LEU A 16 -28.07 -30.82 20.23
N LEU A 17 -29.15 -31.12 19.50
CA LEU A 17 -29.37 -30.61 18.15
C LEU A 17 -29.57 -29.08 18.12
N MET A 18 -30.31 -28.54 19.10
CA MET A 18 -30.53 -27.09 19.21
C MET A 18 -29.25 -26.34 19.59
N LEU A 19 -28.40 -26.92 20.45
CA LEU A 19 -27.06 -26.39 20.77
C LEU A 19 -26.11 -26.46 19.56
N GLY A 20 -26.21 -27.52 18.74
CA GLY A 20 -25.43 -27.65 17.50
C GLY A 20 -25.82 -26.63 16.41
N LEU A 21 -27.11 -26.30 16.30
CA LEU A 21 -27.60 -25.32 15.32
C LEU A 21 -27.30 -23.86 15.70
N ALA A 22 -27.22 -23.54 17.00
CA ALA A 22 -26.90 -22.19 17.44
C ALA A 22 -25.46 -21.76 17.10
N ALA A 23 -24.53 -22.72 16.96
CA ALA A 23 -23.14 -22.44 16.62
C ALA A 23 -22.93 -22.01 15.15
N THR A 24 -23.88 -22.26 14.25
CA THR A 24 -23.74 -21.94 12.83
C THR A 24 -24.26 -20.55 12.44
N LEU A 25 -24.86 -19.79 13.36
CA LEU A 25 -25.50 -18.50 13.06
C LEU A 25 -24.58 -17.26 13.14
N VAL A 26 -23.30 -17.42 13.49
CA VAL A 26 -22.35 -16.29 13.67
C VAL A 26 -21.54 -15.97 12.40
N ALA A 27 -21.95 -16.47 11.23
CA ALA A 27 -21.22 -16.24 9.96
C ALA A 27 -21.85 -15.17 9.05
N ALA A 28 -22.75 -14.31 9.56
CA ALA A 28 -23.04 -13.03 8.91
C ALA A 28 -21.91 -12.04 9.22
N GLN A 29 -20.68 -12.40 8.82
CA GLN A 29 -19.54 -11.49 8.90
C GLN A 29 -19.78 -10.35 7.91
N ASN A 30 -19.74 -9.11 8.41
CA ASN A 30 -19.63 -7.92 7.56
C ASN A 30 -18.51 -8.18 6.54
N ASP A 31 -18.80 -8.11 5.23
CA ASP A 31 -17.77 -8.28 4.19
C ASP A 31 -16.62 -7.31 4.44
N LEU A 32 -15.46 -7.82 4.89
CA LEU A 32 -14.30 -6.99 5.23
C LEU A 32 -13.45 -6.63 3.99
N ARG A 33 -13.98 -6.83 2.79
CA ARG A 33 -13.34 -6.45 1.54
C ARG A 33 -13.04 -4.96 1.53
N LEU A 34 -11.83 -4.60 1.10
CA LEU A 34 -11.39 -3.21 1.01
C LEU A 34 -12.06 -2.47 -0.15
N ASN A 35 -12.24 -3.16 -1.29
CA ASN A 35 -12.82 -2.61 -2.51
C ASN A 35 -14.35 -2.82 -2.62
N GLN A 36 -15.11 -2.56 -1.55
CA GLN A 36 -16.58 -2.82 -1.59
C GLN A 36 -17.32 -2.09 -2.72
N ARG A 37 -16.80 -0.94 -3.18
CA ARG A 37 -17.39 -0.15 -4.27
C ARG A 37 -16.62 -0.16 -5.58
N ALA A 38 -15.35 -0.53 -5.56
CA ALA A 38 -14.54 -0.51 -6.77
C ALA A 38 -14.61 -1.87 -7.48
N HIS A 39 -15.06 -1.86 -8.73
CA HIS A 39 -15.24 -3.05 -9.54
C HIS A 39 -13.92 -3.47 -10.19
N PHE A 40 -13.49 -4.69 -9.94
CA PHE A 40 -12.31 -5.31 -10.55
C PHE A 40 -12.68 -6.67 -11.15
N GLY A 41 -13.84 -6.74 -11.82
CA GLY A 41 -14.37 -7.97 -12.39
C GLY A 41 -14.69 -9.06 -11.35
N GLY A 42 -15.06 -8.64 -10.14
CA GLY A 42 -15.31 -9.52 -9.01
C GLY A 42 -14.09 -9.84 -8.14
N ASP A 43 -12.90 -9.35 -8.48
CA ASP A 43 -11.74 -9.48 -7.60
C ASP A 43 -11.96 -8.70 -6.29
N ALA A 44 -11.53 -9.29 -5.18
CA ALA A 44 -11.77 -8.83 -3.82
C ALA A 44 -10.45 -8.73 -3.04
N LEU A 45 -10.08 -7.52 -2.64
CA LEU A 45 -8.88 -7.23 -1.85
C LEU A 45 -9.22 -7.23 -0.37
N TYR A 46 -8.46 -7.96 0.43
CA TYR A 46 -8.60 -8.05 1.89
C TYR A 46 -7.27 -7.74 2.57
N CYS A 47 -7.33 -7.22 3.79
CA CYS A 47 -6.29 -7.46 4.78
C CYS A 47 -6.59 -8.76 5.52
N VAL A 48 -5.57 -9.57 5.76
CA VAL A 48 -5.67 -10.79 6.55
C VAL A 48 -4.65 -10.80 7.69
N ASP A 49 -5.02 -11.40 8.81
CA ASP A 49 -4.11 -11.63 9.95
C ASP A 49 -3.10 -12.75 9.66
N SER A 50 -2.25 -13.08 10.64
CA SER A 50 -1.28 -14.17 10.58
C SER A 50 -1.90 -15.56 10.36
N GLU A 51 -3.18 -15.72 10.71
CA GLU A 51 -3.93 -16.96 10.49
C GLU A 51 -4.69 -16.96 9.16
N GLY A 52 -4.56 -15.89 8.36
CA GLY A 52 -5.20 -15.76 7.06
C GLY A 52 -6.68 -15.37 7.12
N ARG A 53 -7.18 -14.91 8.27
CA ARG A 53 -8.56 -14.46 8.45
C ARG A 53 -8.70 -12.98 8.07
N PRO A 54 -9.75 -12.57 7.35
CA PRO A 54 -10.01 -11.17 7.06
C PRO A 54 -10.06 -10.32 8.34
N THR A 55 -9.38 -9.17 8.33
CA THR A 55 -9.27 -8.29 9.49
C THR A 55 -9.23 -6.81 9.09
N THR A 56 -9.58 -5.93 10.02
CA THR A 56 -9.37 -4.48 9.90
C THR A 56 -8.12 -4.00 10.64
N ALA A 57 -7.44 -4.90 11.37
CA ALA A 57 -6.20 -4.59 12.06
C ALA A 57 -5.06 -4.43 11.04
N PHE A 58 -4.30 -3.35 11.16
CA PHE A 58 -3.17 -3.07 10.28
C PHE A 58 -1.89 -3.70 10.80
N PHE A 59 -1.47 -4.80 10.16
CA PHE A 59 -0.22 -5.55 10.30
C PHE A 59 0.65 -5.23 11.53
N PRO A 60 0.20 -5.57 12.75
CA PRO A 60 1.01 -5.38 13.94
C PRO A 60 2.33 -6.14 13.76
N GLU A 61 3.45 -5.42 13.92
CA GLU A 61 4.81 -5.97 13.77
C GLU A 61 5.13 -6.56 12.39
N GLY A 62 4.28 -6.34 11.38
CA GLY A 62 4.44 -6.87 10.02
C GLY A 62 3.81 -8.24 9.80
N GLU A 63 3.06 -8.75 10.77
CA GLU A 63 2.30 -9.99 10.66
C GLU A 63 1.01 -9.78 9.85
N GLY A 64 0.66 -10.77 9.01
CA GLY A 64 -0.48 -10.70 8.10
C GLY A 64 -0.13 -10.29 6.66
N GLU A 65 -1.15 -10.12 5.81
CA GLU A 65 -0.97 -9.89 4.37
C GLU A 65 -2.10 -9.05 3.76
N PHE A 66 -1.82 -8.39 2.63
CA PHE A 66 -2.87 -8.10 1.66
C PHE A 66 -3.10 -9.32 0.77
N ARG A 67 -4.35 -9.61 0.48
CA ARG A 67 -4.74 -10.77 -0.31
C ARG A 67 -5.83 -10.40 -1.31
N LEU A 68 -5.60 -10.71 -2.59
CA LEU A 68 -6.57 -10.55 -3.66
C LEU A 68 -7.16 -11.92 -4.00
N LEU A 69 -8.48 -12.02 -3.90
CA LEU A 69 -9.25 -13.18 -4.30
C LEU A 69 -9.94 -12.88 -5.63
N ASN A 70 -10.08 -13.87 -6.50
CA ASN A 70 -10.96 -13.75 -7.66
C ASN A 70 -12.43 -13.96 -7.28
N ALA A 71 -13.34 -13.84 -8.25
CA ALA A 71 -14.79 -14.01 -8.05
C ALA A 71 -15.21 -15.42 -7.54
N ARG A 72 -14.34 -16.43 -7.65
CA ARG A 72 -14.57 -17.79 -7.12
C ARG A 72 -14.02 -17.98 -5.71
N GLY A 73 -13.31 -16.98 -5.18
CA GLY A 73 -12.64 -17.05 -3.88
C GLY A 73 -11.22 -17.60 -3.93
N ASP A 74 -10.66 -17.86 -5.12
CA ASP A 74 -9.26 -18.32 -5.22
C ASP A 74 -8.31 -17.16 -4.93
N ILE A 75 -7.26 -17.42 -4.17
CA ILE A 75 -6.18 -16.45 -3.93
C ILE A 75 -5.36 -16.32 -5.20
N ILE A 76 -5.33 -15.12 -5.80
CA ILE A 76 -4.60 -14.85 -7.05
C ILE A 76 -3.39 -13.92 -6.84
N TRP A 77 -3.34 -13.19 -5.72
CA TRP A 77 -2.20 -12.34 -5.40
C TRP A 77 -2.09 -12.06 -3.89
N THR A 78 -0.87 -12.02 -3.37
CA THR A 78 -0.57 -11.75 -1.96
C THR A 78 0.59 -10.77 -1.80
N VAL A 79 0.55 -9.97 -0.73
CA VAL A 79 1.64 -9.07 -0.32
C VAL A 79 1.81 -9.14 1.19
N SER A 80 2.97 -9.57 1.67
CA SER A 80 3.22 -9.69 3.10
C SER A 80 3.21 -8.35 3.83
N GLY A 81 2.72 -8.35 5.07
CA GLY A 81 2.68 -7.18 5.95
C GLY A 81 4.07 -6.58 6.18
N ARG A 82 5.10 -7.42 6.38
CA ARG A 82 6.50 -6.97 6.45
C ARG A 82 6.93 -6.17 5.22
N ARG A 83 6.57 -6.62 4.01
CA ARG A 83 6.86 -5.87 2.78
C ARG A 83 6.11 -4.55 2.77
N VAL A 84 4.85 -4.53 3.18
CA VAL A 84 4.04 -3.32 3.27
C VAL A 84 4.70 -2.29 4.20
N LEU A 85 5.05 -2.69 5.42
CA LEU A 85 5.68 -1.80 6.41
C LEU A 85 6.99 -1.20 5.88
N ASN A 86 7.86 -2.02 5.28
CA ASN A 86 9.10 -1.53 4.68
C ASN A 86 8.87 -0.44 3.62
N GLN A 87 7.76 -0.49 2.88
CA GLN A 87 7.44 0.52 1.86
C GLN A 87 6.74 1.76 2.44
N VAL A 88 6.00 1.61 3.54
CA VAL A 88 5.50 2.74 4.34
C VAL A 88 6.67 3.57 4.84
N GLU A 89 7.66 2.94 5.48
CA GLU A 89 8.88 3.59 5.97
C GLU A 89 9.65 4.29 4.83
N ARG A 90 9.76 3.64 3.67
CA ARG A 90 10.39 4.24 2.48
C ARG A 90 9.63 5.44 1.95
N SER A 91 8.30 5.42 1.96
CA SER A 91 7.49 6.58 1.56
C SER A 91 7.71 7.76 2.51
N GLN A 92 7.74 7.50 3.82
CA GLN A 92 8.03 8.52 4.84
C GLN A 92 9.43 9.11 4.69
N ALA A 93 10.44 8.26 4.49
CA ALA A 93 11.82 8.70 4.26
C ALA A 93 11.98 9.56 3.00
N ARG A 94 11.04 9.49 2.06
CA ARG A 94 10.98 10.30 0.83
C ARG A 94 10.03 11.49 0.94
N GLY A 95 9.71 11.94 2.15
CA GLY A 95 8.81 13.08 2.37
C GLY A 95 7.37 12.80 1.93
N GLY A 96 6.93 11.55 2.01
CA GLY A 96 5.60 11.13 1.59
C GLY A 96 5.44 10.89 0.10
N GLN A 97 6.51 10.75 -0.69
CA GLN A 97 6.33 10.35 -2.10
C GLN A 97 5.65 8.98 -2.23
N GLU A 98 4.87 8.80 -3.31
CA GLU A 98 4.25 7.52 -3.62
C GLU A 98 5.32 6.47 -3.93
N VAL A 99 5.24 5.33 -3.24
CA VAL A 99 6.14 4.19 -3.42
C VAL A 99 5.31 2.97 -3.81
N VAL A 100 5.73 2.26 -4.85
CA VAL A 100 5.09 1.00 -5.25
C VAL A 100 5.42 -0.07 -4.23
N VAL A 101 4.38 -0.61 -3.59
CA VAL A 101 4.50 -1.71 -2.64
C VAL A 101 4.75 -3.01 -3.38
N ALA A 102 3.87 -3.33 -4.32
CA ALA A 102 3.93 -4.56 -5.10
C ALA A 102 3.15 -4.44 -6.42
N ARG A 103 3.51 -5.30 -7.37
CA ARG A 103 2.80 -5.54 -8.61
C ARG A 103 2.38 -7.00 -8.67
N GLY A 104 1.32 -7.29 -9.39
CA GLY A 104 0.77 -8.63 -9.52
C GLY A 104 -0.12 -8.79 -10.74
N GLN A 105 -0.89 -9.88 -10.75
CA GLN A 105 -1.93 -10.14 -11.73
C GLN A 105 -3.27 -10.30 -11.01
N GLY A 106 -4.26 -9.52 -11.44
CA GLY A 106 -5.66 -9.75 -11.17
C GLY A 106 -6.28 -10.64 -12.25
N THR A 107 -7.58 -10.91 -12.15
CA THR A 107 -8.28 -11.78 -13.11
C THR A 107 -8.25 -11.23 -14.54
N TYR A 108 -8.36 -9.91 -14.69
CA TYR A 108 -8.50 -9.26 -16.01
C TYR A 108 -7.29 -8.42 -16.43
N GLY A 109 -6.21 -8.43 -15.66
CA GLY A 109 -5.01 -7.67 -15.99
C GLY A 109 -4.09 -7.40 -14.80
N PRO A 110 -3.01 -6.63 -15.01
CA PRO A 110 -2.04 -6.37 -13.97
C PRO A 110 -2.64 -5.51 -12.86
N VAL A 111 -2.23 -5.80 -11.63
CA VAL A 111 -2.60 -5.02 -10.43
C VAL A 111 -1.38 -4.36 -9.82
N THR A 112 -1.57 -3.23 -9.16
CA THR A 112 -0.52 -2.52 -8.43
C THR A 112 -1.07 -1.99 -7.11
N LEU A 113 -0.32 -2.21 -6.03
CA LEU A 113 -0.50 -1.56 -4.74
C LEU A 113 0.65 -0.58 -4.52
N SER A 114 0.33 0.67 -4.25
CA SER A 114 1.27 1.72 -3.86
C SER A 114 0.86 2.34 -2.52
N VAL A 115 1.79 3.04 -1.90
CA VAL A 115 1.60 3.70 -0.61
C VAL A 115 2.12 5.12 -0.65
N TYR A 116 1.36 6.02 -0.04
CA TYR A 116 1.73 7.39 0.29
C TYR A 116 1.67 7.53 1.81
N SER A 117 2.77 7.96 2.43
CA SER A 117 2.80 8.23 3.87
C SER A 117 3.78 9.35 4.20
N ASN A 118 3.26 10.51 4.59
CA ASN A 118 4.06 11.65 5.03
C ASN A 118 4.38 11.62 6.53
N SER A 119 3.73 10.75 7.31
CA SER A 119 3.98 10.53 8.73
C SER A 119 3.45 9.16 9.16
N PRO A 120 3.91 8.61 10.31
CA PRO A 120 3.41 7.33 10.85
C PRO A 120 1.89 7.26 11.04
N ASN A 121 1.26 8.40 11.33
CA ASN A 121 -0.18 8.49 11.58
C ASN A 121 -1.01 8.70 10.29
N PHE A 122 -0.34 8.88 9.14
CA PHE A 122 -0.98 9.07 7.86
C PHE A 122 -0.40 8.09 6.84
N VAL A 123 -1.07 6.96 6.71
CA VAL A 123 -0.76 5.94 5.70
C VAL A 123 -1.96 5.78 4.80
N ARG A 124 -1.78 6.01 3.49
CA ARG A 124 -2.79 5.73 2.47
C ARG A 124 -2.22 4.79 1.43
N PHE A 125 -2.99 3.77 1.11
CA PHE A 125 -2.71 2.87 0.02
C PHE A 125 -3.53 3.26 -1.20
N VAL A 126 -2.98 3.01 -2.37
CA VAL A 126 -3.70 3.08 -3.64
C VAL A 126 -3.59 1.72 -4.30
N PHE A 127 -4.73 1.11 -4.58
CA PHE A 127 -4.79 -0.12 -5.36
C PHE A 127 -5.39 0.18 -6.73
N SER A 128 -4.76 -0.35 -7.77
CA SER A 128 -5.24 -0.24 -9.15
C SER A 128 -5.19 -1.58 -9.87
N GLY A 129 -6.09 -1.74 -10.84
CA GLY A 129 -6.32 -2.98 -11.58
C GLY A 129 -7.31 -2.75 -12.71
N TYR A 130 -7.79 -3.85 -13.30
CA TYR A 130 -8.69 -3.84 -14.44
C TYR A 130 -9.97 -4.62 -14.12
N ASP A 131 -11.08 -4.22 -14.74
CA ASP A 131 -12.34 -4.95 -14.71
C ASP A 131 -12.53 -5.84 -15.95
N GLU A 132 -13.67 -6.54 -16.02
CA GLU A 132 -14.04 -7.47 -17.08
C GLU A 132 -14.15 -6.84 -18.47
N TYR A 133 -14.23 -5.51 -18.55
CA TYR A 133 -14.25 -4.75 -19.80
C TYR A 133 -12.88 -4.17 -20.16
N GLY A 134 -11.84 -4.50 -19.40
CA GLY A 134 -10.50 -3.94 -19.57
C GLY A 134 -10.41 -2.47 -19.17
N LYS A 135 -11.39 -1.94 -18.43
CA LYS A 135 -11.32 -0.58 -17.88
C LYS A 135 -10.44 -0.59 -16.63
N ARG A 136 -9.49 0.34 -16.58
CA ARG A 136 -8.64 0.54 -15.39
C ARG A 136 -9.46 1.20 -14.28
N ASN A 137 -9.50 0.57 -13.11
CA ASN A 137 -10.09 1.12 -11.90
C ASN A 137 -9.01 1.33 -10.84
N GLN A 138 -9.24 2.26 -9.92
CA GLN A 138 -8.37 2.49 -8.77
C GLN A 138 -9.19 2.98 -7.59
N PHE A 139 -8.73 2.69 -6.38
CA PHE A 139 -9.27 3.28 -5.16
C PHE A 139 -8.16 3.49 -4.13
N SER A 140 -8.38 4.42 -3.21
CA SER A 140 -7.47 4.68 -2.09
C SER A 140 -8.12 4.32 -0.77
N PHE A 141 -7.35 3.80 0.17
CA PHE A 141 -7.85 3.38 1.46
C PHE A 141 -6.80 3.62 2.56
N PRO A 142 -7.22 4.05 3.77
CA PRO A 142 -6.33 4.14 4.91
C PRO A 142 -6.19 2.76 5.57
N PHE A 143 -4.95 2.36 5.83
CA PHE A 143 -4.64 1.12 6.58
C PHE A 143 -5.41 -0.11 6.04
N CYS A 144 -6.17 -0.81 6.90
CA CYS A 144 -7.00 -1.96 6.57
C CYS A 144 -8.51 -1.66 6.70
N THR A 145 -8.90 -0.42 6.44
CA THR A 145 -10.29 0.02 6.58
C THR A 145 -11.06 -0.13 5.26
N PRO A 146 -12.21 -0.84 5.24
CA PRO A 146 -13.06 -0.94 4.06
C PRO A 146 -13.51 0.43 3.54
N VAL A 147 -13.47 0.60 2.22
CA VAL A 147 -13.91 1.84 1.58
C VAL A 147 -15.40 1.78 1.32
N LEU A 148 -16.16 2.34 2.27
CA LEU A 148 -17.63 2.39 2.23
C LEU A 148 -18.19 3.51 1.35
N THR A 149 -17.38 4.46 0.87
CA THR A 149 -17.80 5.57 0.00
C THR A 149 -16.80 5.76 -1.14
N SER A 150 -17.30 5.96 -2.37
CA SER A 150 -16.47 6.26 -3.53
C SER A 150 -16.01 7.71 -3.43
N SER A 151 -15.04 7.99 -2.58
CA SER A 151 -14.17 9.12 -2.85
C SER A 151 -13.25 8.66 -3.98
N GLU A 152 -13.61 9.01 -5.22
CA GLU A 152 -12.62 9.17 -6.27
C GLU A 152 -11.59 10.14 -5.74
N PHE A 153 -10.55 9.62 -5.09
CA PHE A 153 -9.34 10.39 -4.88
C PHE A 153 -8.72 10.49 -6.27
N SER A 154 -9.06 11.57 -6.98
CA SER A 154 -8.14 12.11 -7.97
C SER A 154 -6.86 12.38 -7.18
N PRO A 155 -5.71 11.79 -7.54
CA PRO A 155 -4.44 12.19 -6.94
C PRO A 155 -4.39 13.73 -6.99
N PRO A 156 -3.79 14.41 -5.99
CA PRO A 156 -3.59 15.85 -6.09
C PRO A 156 -3.03 16.10 -7.49
N PRO A 157 -3.62 17.04 -8.27
CA PRO A 157 -3.16 17.28 -9.62
C PRO A 157 -1.65 17.36 -9.55
N LEU A 158 -0.96 16.55 -10.37
CA LEU A 158 0.48 16.73 -10.60
C LEU A 158 0.66 18.24 -10.67
N PRO A 159 1.54 18.86 -9.85
CA PRO A 159 1.61 20.31 -9.78
C PRO A 159 1.59 20.79 -11.20
N THR A 160 0.49 21.46 -11.58
CA THR A 160 0.39 22.02 -12.92
C THR A 160 1.64 22.86 -12.97
N LEU A 161 2.60 22.44 -13.79
CA LEU A 161 3.69 23.31 -14.16
C LEU A 161 2.93 24.42 -14.85
N THR A 162 2.56 25.46 -14.09
CA THR A 162 2.22 26.76 -14.64
C THR A 162 3.24 26.92 -15.73
N PRO A 163 2.87 26.99 -17.02
CA PRO A 163 3.85 27.13 -18.06
C PRO A 163 4.64 28.34 -17.62
N THR A 164 5.87 28.08 -17.14
CA THR A 164 6.80 29.15 -16.86
C THR A 164 6.80 29.90 -18.17
N PRO A 165 6.39 31.18 -18.20
CA PRO A 165 6.33 31.93 -19.45
C PRO A 165 7.62 31.62 -20.16
N SER A 166 7.52 31.01 -21.35
CA SER A 166 8.68 30.52 -22.08
C SER A 166 9.69 31.63 -22.05
N ALA A 167 10.70 31.49 -21.20
CA ALA A 167 11.82 32.39 -21.22
C ALA A 167 12.34 32.26 -22.65
N PRO A 168 12.60 33.37 -23.35
CA PRO A 168 13.20 33.31 -24.68
C PRO A 168 14.35 32.31 -24.59
N LEU A 169 14.38 31.33 -25.50
CA LEU A 169 15.39 30.26 -25.54
C LEU A 169 16.77 30.88 -25.28
N VAL A 170 17.18 30.88 -24.01
CA VAL A 170 18.55 31.17 -23.65
C VAL A 170 19.26 29.92 -24.16
N PRO A 171 20.30 30.07 -25.00
CA PRO A 171 21.04 28.93 -25.51
C PRO A 171 21.34 28.02 -24.34
N THR A 172 21.13 26.71 -24.53
CA THR A 172 21.56 25.69 -23.59
C THR A 172 23.04 25.93 -23.30
N ALA A 173 23.31 26.67 -22.23
CA ALA A 173 24.62 26.76 -21.67
C ALA A 173 24.85 25.36 -21.12
N VAL A 174 25.61 24.59 -21.88
CA VAL A 174 26.47 23.56 -21.34
C VAL A 174 27.05 24.18 -20.08
N LEU A 175 26.63 23.70 -18.90
CA LEU A 175 27.23 24.10 -17.63
C LEU A 175 28.65 23.54 -17.66
N GLY A 176 29.52 24.26 -18.37
CA GLY A 176 30.95 24.19 -18.15
C GLY A 176 31.22 24.62 -16.71
N PRO A 177 32.36 24.20 -16.16
CA PRO A 177 32.78 24.61 -14.82
C PRO A 177 32.73 26.12 -14.70
N VAL A 178 31.94 26.62 -13.75
CA VAL A 178 31.97 28.02 -13.34
C VAL A 178 33.00 28.07 -12.21
N ASP A 179 34.09 28.80 -12.41
CA ASP A 179 35.13 29.04 -11.40
C ASP A 179 35.73 27.77 -10.73
N GLY A 180 35.85 26.68 -11.49
CA GLY A 180 36.43 25.42 -10.99
C GLY A 180 35.50 24.57 -10.13
N TRP A 181 34.20 24.90 -10.10
CA TRP A 181 33.15 24.13 -9.44
C TRP A 181 32.42 23.20 -10.41
N TYR A 182 32.19 21.96 -9.97
CA TYR A 182 31.52 20.91 -10.72
C TYR A 182 30.32 20.38 -9.95
N PRO A 183 29.19 20.08 -10.61
CA PRO A 183 28.06 19.45 -9.95
C PRO A 183 28.41 18.00 -9.56
N ALA A 184 28.05 17.62 -8.35
CA ALA A 184 28.31 16.28 -7.80
C ALA A 184 27.13 15.76 -6.96
N THR A 185 27.17 14.47 -6.66
CA THR A 185 26.27 13.85 -5.67
C THR A 185 27.07 13.57 -4.40
N CYS A 186 26.67 14.19 -3.29
CA CYS A 186 27.30 13.99 -1.99
C CYS A 186 26.50 12.99 -1.15
N ILE A 187 27.18 12.29 -0.25
CA ILE A 187 26.59 11.38 0.75
C ILE A 187 27.01 11.85 2.14
N ASP A 188 26.05 12.06 3.02
CA ASP A 188 26.27 12.37 4.44
C ASP A 188 25.61 11.31 5.32
N TYR A 189 25.99 11.23 6.60
CA TYR A 189 25.45 10.26 7.55
C TYR A 189 24.71 10.97 8.69
N ILE A 190 23.38 10.98 8.60
CA ILE A 190 22.51 11.50 9.66
C ILE A 190 22.02 10.31 10.47
N ASN A 191 22.32 10.27 11.78
CA ASN A 191 21.97 9.15 12.67
C ASN A 191 22.43 7.78 12.13
N ASN A 192 23.66 7.71 11.60
CA ASN A 192 24.23 6.48 11.04
C ASN A 192 23.51 5.94 9.79
N GLN A 193 22.68 6.76 9.12
CA GLN A 193 22.02 6.43 7.84
C GLN A 193 22.55 7.33 6.71
N PRO A 194 22.90 6.76 5.54
CA PRO A 194 23.39 7.54 4.41
C PRO A 194 22.26 8.34 3.75
N VAL A 195 22.47 9.63 3.56
CA VAL A 195 21.56 10.55 2.85
C VAL A 195 22.31 11.14 1.66
N SER A 196 21.73 11.03 0.46
CA SER A 196 22.31 11.57 -0.77
C SER A 196 21.64 12.88 -1.17
N TYR A 197 22.43 13.87 -1.57
CA TYR A 197 21.93 15.16 -2.05
C TYR A 197 22.85 15.77 -3.11
N PHE A 198 22.32 16.75 -3.86
CA PHE A 198 23.11 17.51 -4.84
C PHE A 198 24.02 18.51 -4.14
N CYS A 199 25.28 18.55 -4.56
CA CYS A 199 26.28 19.46 -4.04
C CYS A 199 27.18 19.97 -5.18
N TRP A 200 27.99 20.99 -4.89
CA TRP A 200 29.03 21.48 -5.78
C TRP A 200 30.40 21.13 -5.20
N CYS A 201 31.30 20.67 -6.06
CA CYS A 201 32.67 20.27 -5.74
C CYS A 201 33.65 21.25 -6.38
N GLN A 202 34.60 21.80 -5.62
CA GLN A 202 35.74 22.53 -6.18
C GLN A 202 36.91 21.57 -6.33
N VAL A 203 37.47 21.42 -7.53
CA VAL A 203 38.64 20.56 -7.74
C VAL A 203 39.89 21.33 -7.31
N GLU A 204 40.54 20.90 -6.24
CA GLU A 204 41.88 21.41 -5.91
C GLU A 204 42.91 20.92 -6.94
N PRO A 205 43.90 21.75 -7.34
CA PRO A 205 44.93 21.39 -8.32
C PRO A 205 45.79 20.17 -7.93
N SER A 206 45.73 19.75 -6.67
CA SER A 206 46.51 18.66 -6.07
C SER A 206 45.89 17.28 -6.25
N GLY A 207 44.70 17.15 -6.85
CA GLY A 207 44.01 15.86 -7.04
C GLY A 207 43.47 15.24 -5.75
N GLY A 208 43.30 16.05 -4.70
CA GLY A 208 42.78 15.66 -3.39
C GLY A 208 41.26 15.83 -3.23
N ILE A 209 40.70 15.05 -2.30
CA ILE A 209 39.29 14.83 -1.99
C ILE A 209 38.48 16.14 -1.84
N CYS A 210 37.31 16.23 -2.48
CA CYS A 210 36.36 17.35 -2.37
C CYS A 210 35.94 17.62 -0.91
N PRO A 211 36.21 18.81 -0.34
CA PRO A 211 35.46 19.28 0.81
C PRO A 211 34.08 19.76 0.32
N ALA A 212 33.02 19.01 0.63
CA ALA A 212 31.65 19.38 0.26
C ALA A 212 31.25 20.69 0.98
N VAL A 213 30.84 21.72 0.23
CA VAL A 213 30.20 22.92 0.80
C VAL A 213 28.69 22.72 0.75
N VAL A 214 28.09 22.58 1.94
CA VAL A 214 26.63 22.55 2.10
C VAL A 214 26.10 23.97 1.94
N LEU A 215 25.44 24.26 0.81
CA LEU A 215 24.60 25.45 0.70
C LEU A 215 23.32 25.18 1.52
N ARG A 216 23.22 25.81 2.69
CA ARG A 216 21.97 25.91 3.46
C ARG A 216 21.11 27.05 2.92
#